data_AF-A0A6G4RCF3-F1
#
_entry.id   AF-A0A6G4RCF3-F1
#
_cell.length_a   1.000
_cell.length_b   1.000
_cell.length_c   1.000
_cell.angle_alpha   90.00
_cell.angle_beta   90.00
_cell.angle_gamma   90.00
#
_symmetry.space_group_name_H-M   'P 1'
#
loop_
_entity.id
_entity.type
_entity.pdbx_description
1 polymer ?
#
loop_
_entity_poly.entity_id
_entity_poly.type
_entity_poly.pdbx_seq_one_letter_code
_entity_poly.pdbx_strand_id
1 'polypeptide(L)' 'VGSRRSARKWIEQFVHYYNRQRPHQSLDGRTPTEEVLN' A
#
# COMPACT_ATOMS: atom_id res chain seq x y z
N VAL A 1 -0.18 -23.21 -10.45
CA VAL A 1 0.85 -22.14 -10.47
C VAL A 1 0.16 -20.85 -10.92
N GLY A 2 0.24 -19.78 -10.14
CA GLY A 2 -0.69 -18.64 -10.17
C GLY A 2 -0.77 -17.89 -11.51
N SER A 3 -1.99 -17.53 -11.93
CA SER A 3 -2.21 -16.77 -13.17
C SER A 3 -1.72 -15.32 -13.02
N ARG A 4 -1.28 -14.70 -14.14
CA ARG A 4 -0.92 -13.26 -14.18
C ARG A 4 -2.04 -12.36 -13.63
N ARG A 5 -3.31 -12.73 -13.87
CA ARG A 5 -4.48 -12.01 -13.37
C ARG A 5 -4.58 -12.05 -11.84
N SER A 6 -4.25 -13.20 -11.24
CA SER A 6 -4.23 -13.38 -9.78
C SER A 6 -3.11 -12.55 -9.15
N ALA A 7 -1.92 -12.53 -9.75
CA ALA A 7 -0.79 -11.72 -9.28
C ALA A 7 -1.11 -10.21 -9.34
N ARG A 8 -1.72 -9.74 -10.44
CA ARG A 8 -2.12 -8.33 -10.56
C ARG A 8 -3.08 -7.90 -9.47
N LYS A 9 -4.13 -8.70 -9.21
CA LYS A 9 -5.11 -8.41 -8.16
C LYS A 9 -4.45 -8.33 -6.77
N TRP A 10 -3.52 -9.23 -6.49
CA TRP A 10 -2.79 -9.22 -5.22
C TRP A 10 -1.92 -7.96 -5.07
N ILE A 11 -1.19 -7.57 -6.12
CA ILE A 11 -0.37 -6.35 -6.10
C ILE A 11 -1.24 -5.11 -5.91
N GLU A 12 -2.37 -5.00 -6.61
CA GLU A 12 -3.31 -3.88 -6.43
C GLU A 12 -3.80 -3.77 -4.98
N GLN A 13 -4.16 -4.90 -4.36
CA GLN A 13 -4.56 -4.94 -2.95
C GLN A 13 -3.41 -4.55 -2.02
N PHE A 14 -2.21 -5.06 -2.29
CA PHE A 14 -1.02 -4.75 -1.49
C PHE A 14 -0.66 -3.26 -1.54
N VAL A 15 -0.64 -2.67 -2.74
CA VAL A 15 -0.37 -1.24 -2.95
C VAL A 15 -1.39 -0.39 -2.21
N HIS A 16 -2.68 -0.75 -2.30
CA HIS A 16 -3.73 -0.02 -1.59
C HIS A 16 -3.55 -0.08 -0.06
N TYR A 17 -3.28 -1.27 0.48
CA TYR A 17 -3.03 -1.47 1.90
C TYR A 17 -1.81 -0.66 2.38
N TYR A 18 -0.67 -0.81 1.69
CA TYR A 18 0.58 -0.16 2.09
C TYR A 18 0.44 1.37 2.08
N ASN A 19 -0.14 1.93 1.03
CA ASN A 19 -0.16 3.37 0.86
C ASN A 19 -1.17 4.07 1.78
N ARG A 20 -2.23 3.39 2.24
CA ARG A 20 -3.37 4.06 2.89
C ARG A 20 -3.72 3.54 4.28
N GLN A 21 -3.24 2.37 4.66
CA GLN A 21 -3.64 1.72 5.92
C GLN A 21 -2.47 1.36 6.81
N ARG A 22 -1.25 1.29 6.25
CA ARG A 22 -0.06 0.98 7.02
C ARG A 22 0.61 2.27 7.50
N PRO A 23 0.54 2.60 8.80
CA PRO A 23 1.34 3.70 9.34
C PRO A 23 2.82 3.32 9.36
N HIS A 24 3.68 4.30 9.17
CA HIS A 24 5.13 4.12 9.19
C HIS A 24 5.76 5.01 10.26
N GLN A 25 6.57 4.41 11.13
CA GLN A 25 7.30 5.17 12.15
C GLN A 25 8.25 6.21 11.54
N SER A 26 8.80 5.94 10.36
CA SER A 26 9.62 6.90 9.60
C SER A 26 8.84 8.07 9.03
N LEU A 27 7.51 8.03 9.04
CA LEU A 27 6.59 9.08 8.59
C LEU A 27 5.80 9.67 9.77
N ASP A 28 6.37 9.68 10.97
CA ASP A 28 5.71 10.12 12.20
C ASP A 28 4.40 9.35 12.50
N GLY A 29 4.33 8.08 12.09
CA GLY A 29 3.13 7.26 12.23
C GLY A 29 2.07 7.51 11.16
N ARG A 30 2.33 8.36 10.16
CA ARG A 30 1.44 8.58 9.01
C ARG A 30 1.59 7.48 7.97
N THR A 31 0.57 7.34 7.15
CA THR A 31 0.60 6.51 5.94
C THR A 31 1.29 7.27 4.80
N PRO A 32 1.83 6.58 3.78
CA PRO A 32 2.45 7.24 2.63
C PRO A 32 1.52 8.24 1.93
N THR A 33 0.22 7.94 1.87
CA THR A 33 -0.77 8.85 1.27
C THR A 33 -0.95 10.12 2.10
N GLU A 34 -0.99 10.02 3.42
CA GLU A 34 -1.10 11.18 4.31
C GLU A 34 0.15 12.05 4.30
N GLU A 35 1.33 11.46 4.11
CA GLU A 35 2.58 12.22 3.95
C GLU A 35 2.57 13.04 2.66
N VAL A 36 2.14 12.46 1.54
CA VAL A 36 2.12 13.14 0.22
C VAL A 36 1.05 14.24 0.14
N LEU A 37 -0.01 14.14 0.95
CA LEU A 37 -1.12 15.11 0.95
C LEU A 37 -0.91 16.31 1.91
N ASN A 38 0.11 16.27 2.77
CA ASN A 38 0.54 17.40 3.60
C ASN A 38 1.41 18.38 2.83
#